data_AF-A0A9Q1JKL7-F1
#
_entry.id   AF-A0A9Q1JKL7-F1
#
_cell.length_a   1.000
_cell.length_b   1.000
_cell.length_c   1.000
_cell.angle_alpha   90.00
_cell.angle_beta   90.00
_cell.angle_gamma   90.00
#
_symmetry.space_group_name_H-M   'P 1'
#
loop_
_entity.id
_entity.type
_entity.pdbx_description
1 polymer ?
#
loop_
_entity_poly.entity_id
_entity_poly.type
_entity_poly.pdbx_seq_one_letter_code
_entity_poly.pdbx_strand_id
1 'polypeptide(L)'
;MSRKAMRIIEVIKEYIIRNLIDIIFVCLLSLVLVKMMQSESENCYKVIKGSWKHIEETAKQEGGLDHLRSAFRICKEIDFSADDIEGWLSTAYTYAAMTDYPTPSNFINPLPAYPVKKMCEAIDNPRTGRDTFAKLYGAVNIYYNHTGDVKCFDLSSDFDKHGLDEWSWQVRIRSVGKRN
;
A
#
# COMPACT_ATOMS: atom_id res chain seq x y z
N MET A 1 38.22 -26.47 -6.17
CA MET A 1 37.44 -25.36 -5.57
C MET A 1 37.51 -25.48 -4.04
N SER A 2 37.88 -24.43 -3.31
CA SER A 2 38.10 -24.51 -1.85
C SER A 2 36.80 -24.73 -1.07
N ARG A 3 36.84 -25.46 0.05
CA ARG A 3 35.71 -25.63 0.98
C ARG A 3 35.10 -24.29 1.43
N LYS A 4 35.92 -23.22 1.52
CA LYS A 4 35.44 -21.85 1.78
C LYS A 4 34.60 -21.29 0.63
N ALA A 5 35.00 -21.53 -0.62
CA ALA A 5 34.27 -21.05 -1.79
C ALA A 5 32.92 -21.76 -1.95
N MET A 6 32.84 -23.07 -1.67
CA MET A 6 31.56 -23.81 -1.65
C MET A 6 30.58 -23.26 -0.61
N ARG A 7 31.03 -22.99 0.63
CA ARG A 7 30.17 -22.40 1.67
C ARG A 7 29.68 -21.00 1.29
N ILE A 8 30.52 -20.18 0.65
CA ILE A 8 30.11 -18.84 0.18
C ILE A 8 29.04 -18.96 -0.91
N ILE A 9 29.19 -19.91 -1.85
CA ILE A 9 28.20 -20.14 -2.90
C ILE A 9 26.87 -20.63 -2.33
N GLU A 10 26.86 -21.49 -1.32
CA GLU A 10 25.63 -21.94 -0.64
C GLU A 10 24.92 -20.80 0.09
N VAL A 11 25.65 -19.96 0.82
CA VAL A 11 25.08 -18.77 1.49
C VAL A 11 24.50 -17.77 0.49
N ILE A 12 25.21 -17.53 -0.62
CA ILE A 12 24.71 -16.65 -1.70
C ILE A 12 23.46 -17.26 -2.34
N LYS A 13 23.43 -18.57 -2.59
CA LYS A 13 22.24 -19.26 -3.12
C LYS A 13 21.06 -19.14 -2.17
N GLU A 14 21.24 -19.36 -0.86
CA GLU A 14 20.15 -19.20 0.11
C GLU A 14 19.66 -17.75 0.21
N TYR A 15 20.57 -16.78 0.19
CA TYR A 15 20.22 -15.36 0.23
C TYR A 15 19.44 -14.94 -1.02
N ILE A 16 19.87 -15.40 -2.21
CA ILE A 16 19.14 -15.17 -3.46
C ILE A 16 17.77 -15.86 -3.43
N ILE A 17 17.69 -17.11 -2.98
CA ILE A 17 16.42 -17.84 -2.88
C ILE A 17 15.45 -17.16 -1.90
N ARG A 18 15.92 -16.68 -0.74
CA ARG A 18 15.08 -15.96 0.23
C ARG A 18 14.56 -14.65 -0.35
N ASN A 19 15.43 -13.82 -0.91
CA ASN A 19 15.00 -12.59 -1.59
C ASN A 19 14.05 -12.87 -2.76
N LEU A 20 14.29 -13.94 -3.52
CA LEU A 20 13.43 -14.32 -4.63
C LEU A 20 12.04 -14.78 -4.14
N ILE A 21 11.97 -15.51 -3.03
CA ILE A 21 10.70 -15.91 -2.41
C ILE A 21 9.93 -14.69 -1.91
N ASP A 22 10.61 -13.74 -1.25
CA ASP A 22 9.99 -12.51 -0.77
C ASP A 22 9.47 -11.65 -1.95
N ILE A 23 10.26 -11.54 -3.03
CA ILE A 23 9.84 -10.89 -4.28
C ILE A 23 8.63 -11.60 -4.89
N ILE A 24 8.64 -12.94 -4.97
CA ILE A 24 7.53 -13.72 -5.54
C ILE A 24 6.25 -13.54 -4.72
N PHE A 25 6.34 -13.50 -3.39
CA PHE A 25 5.18 -13.30 -2.51
C PHE A 25 4.57 -11.90 -2.66
N VAL A 26 5.40 -10.86 -2.70
CA VAL A 26 4.95 -9.48 -2.96
C VAL A 26 4.38 -9.35 -4.39
N CYS A 27 4.98 -9.99 -5.38
CA CYS A 27 4.47 -10.04 -6.75
C CYS A 27 3.12 -10.78 -6.87
N LEU A 28 2.92 -11.87 -6.12
CA LEU A 28 1.65 -12.60 -6.09
C LEU A 28 0.54 -11.76 -5.45
N LEU A 29 0.81 -11.12 -4.31
CA LEU A 29 -0.15 -10.25 -3.63
C LEU A 29 -0.56 -9.07 -4.52
N SER A 30 0.41 -8.37 -5.10
CA SER A 30 0.14 -7.28 -6.05
C SER A 30 -0.63 -7.75 -7.28
N LEU A 31 -0.35 -8.94 -7.82
CA LEU A 31 -1.10 -9.51 -8.94
C LEU A 31 -2.56 -9.81 -8.58
N VAL A 32 -2.81 -10.34 -7.38
CA VAL A 32 -4.18 -10.61 -6.89
C VAL A 32 -4.93 -9.31 -6.69
N LEU A 33 -4.32 -8.33 -6.04
CA LEU A 33 -4.91 -7.00 -5.82
C LEU A 33 -5.30 -6.34 -7.14
N VAL A 34 -4.37 -6.33 -8.10
CA VAL A 34 -4.61 -5.77 -9.45
C VAL A 34 -5.81 -6.44 -10.11
N LYS A 35 -5.91 -7.77 -10.03
CA LYS A 35 -7.05 -8.50 -10.60
C LYS A 35 -8.37 -8.14 -9.92
N MET A 36 -8.40 -8.02 -8.59
CA MET A 36 -9.61 -7.62 -7.85
C MET A 36 -10.09 -6.23 -8.26
N MET A 37 -9.18 -5.25 -8.33
CA MET A 37 -9.56 -3.90 -8.76
C MET A 37 -10.00 -3.87 -10.21
N GLN A 38 -9.34 -4.62 -11.09
CA GLN A 38 -9.72 -4.71 -12.49
C GLN A 38 -11.07 -5.39 -12.70
N SER A 39 -11.45 -6.38 -11.87
CA SER A 39 -12.77 -7.00 -11.93
C SER A 39 -13.89 -6.08 -11.46
N GLU A 40 -13.62 -5.17 -10.52
CA GLU A 40 -14.59 -4.15 -10.09
C GLU A 40 -14.73 -3.02 -11.11
N SER A 41 -13.61 -2.48 -11.62
CA SER A 41 -13.62 -1.46 -12.66
C SER A 41 -12.28 -1.37 -13.41
N GLU A 42 -12.34 -1.48 -14.74
CA GLU A 42 -11.16 -1.31 -15.59
C GLU A 42 -10.60 0.13 -15.51
N ASN A 43 -11.47 1.13 -15.32
CA ASN A 43 -11.04 2.52 -15.19
C ASN A 43 -10.36 2.75 -13.84
N CYS A 44 -10.91 2.22 -12.75
CA CYS A 44 -10.30 2.25 -11.43
C CYS A 44 -8.86 1.72 -11.47
N TYR A 45 -8.66 0.54 -12.07
CA TYR A 45 -7.34 -0.04 -12.27
C TYR A 45 -6.40 0.87 -13.08
N LYS A 46 -6.87 1.45 -14.19
CA LYS A 46 -6.05 2.35 -15.04
C LYS A 46 -5.63 3.60 -14.29
N VAL A 47 -6.51 4.20 -13.50
CA VAL A 47 -6.23 5.39 -12.69
C VAL A 47 -5.16 5.07 -11.64
N ILE A 48 -5.34 3.98 -10.88
CA ILE A 48 -4.36 3.57 -9.84
C ILE A 48 -3.01 3.21 -10.47
N LYS A 49 -3.00 2.49 -11.59
CA LYS A 49 -1.76 2.15 -12.27
C LYS A 49 -1.02 3.40 -12.76
N GLY A 50 -1.75 4.38 -13.31
CA GLY A 50 -1.17 5.62 -13.80
C GLY A 50 -0.74 6.58 -12.70
N SER A 51 -1.32 6.47 -11.51
CA SER A 51 -1.08 7.43 -10.44
C SER A 51 0.30 7.32 -9.81
N TRP A 52 0.91 6.13 -9.76
CA TRP A 52 2.25 5.95 -9.17
C TRP A 52 3.28 6.89 -9.81
N LYS A 53 3.41 6.78 -11.14
CA LYS A 53 4.26 7.69 -11.92
C LYS A 53 3.88 9.16 -11.73
N HIS A 54 2.59 9.46 -11.64
CA HIS A 54 2.11 10.84 -11.46
C HIS A 54 2.50 11.42 -10.09
N ILE A 55 2.47 10.61 -9.03
CA ILE A 55 2.92 10.99 -7.68
C ILE A 55 4.42 11.29 -7.71
N GLU A 56 5.23 10.39 -8.25
CA GLU A 56 6.68 10.59 -8.36
C GLU A 56 7.04 11.86 -9.15
N GLU A 57 6.41 12.05 -10.32
CA GLU A 57 6.67 13.22 -11.16
C GLU A 57 6.27 14.52 -10.48
N THR A 58 5.15 14.51 -9.74
CA THR A 58 4.69 15.67 -8.98
C THR A 58 5.64 15.96 -7.83
N ALA A 59 6.07 14.97 -7.06
CA ALA A 59 6.99 15.15 -5.94
C ALA A 59 8.36 15.72 -6.35
N LYS A 60 8.80 15.49 -7.59
CA LYS A 60 10.05 16.04 -8.14
C LYS A 60 9.94 17.51 -8.55
N GLN A 61 8.73 18.06 -8.66
CA GLN A 61 8.51 19.46 -9.00
C GLN A 61 8.67 20.36 -7.78
N GLU A 62 9.05 21.63 -8.00
CA GLU A 62 9.09 22.64 -6.96
C GLU A 62 7.69 22.88 -6.38
N GLY A 63 7.55 22.77 -5.05
CA GLY A 63 6.24 22.84 -4.36
C GLY A 63 5.34 21.61 -4.56
N GLY A 64 5.84 20.55 -5.23
CA GLY A 64 5.09 19.34 -5.50
C GLY A 64 4.64 18.58 -4.25
N LEU A 65 5.49 18.52 -3.23
CA LEU A 65 5.14 17.90 -1.94
C LEU A 65 4.02 18.68 -1.23
N ASP A 66 3.98 20.01 -1.31
CA ASP A 66 2.90 20.82 -0.73
C ASP A 66 1.57 20.61 -1.46
N HIS A 67 1.63 20.42 -2.78
CA HIS A 67 0.47 20.05 -3.58
C HIS A 67 -0.07 18.67 -3.15
N LEU A 68 0.80 17.67 -3.03
CA LEU A 68 0.44 16.32 -2.57
C LEU A 68 -0.12 16.35 -1.14
N ARG A 69 0.50 17.12 -0.23
CA ARG A 69 0.02 17.32 1.15
C ARG A 69 -1.42 17.82 1.17
N SER A 70 -1.71 18.81 0.34
CA SER A 70 -3.04 19.42 0.25
C SER A 70 -4.05 18.44 -0.37
N ALA A 71 -3.66 17.73 -1.43
CA ALA A 71 -4.52 16.80 -2.14
C ALA A 71 -4.92 15.59 -1.28
N PHE A 72 -3.98 15.04 -0.51
CA PHE A 72 -4.23 13.89 0.37
C PHE A 72 -4.64 14.27 1.80
N ARG A 73 -4.67 15.56 2.14
CA ARG A 73 -4.92 16.07 3.51
C ARG A 73 -3.93 15.49 4.54
N ILE A 74 -2.65 15.47 4.20
CA ILE A 74 -1.60 15.02 5.13
C ILE A 74 -1.38 16.10 6.20
N CYS A 75 -1.18 15.69 7.46
CA CYS A 75 -0.98 16.62 8.57
C CYS A 75 0.26 17.51 8.35
N LYS A 76 0.20 18.78 8.78
CA LYS A 76 1.23 19.80 8.48
C LYS A 76 2.58 19.57 9.14
N GLU A 77 2.60 18.85 10.26
CA GLU A 77 3.77 18.68 11.11
C GLU A 77 4.68 17.52 10.66
N ILE A 78 4.31 16.85 9.57
CA ILE A 78 4.97 15.62 9.12
C ILE A 78 5.72 15.91 7.82
N ASP A 79 6.98 15.52 7.78
CA ASP A 79 7.76 15.43 6.56
C ASP A 79 7.53 14.07 5.91
N PHE A 80 7.39 14.05 4.58
CA PHE A 80 7.15 12.84 3.82
C PHE A 80 7.78 12.93 2.44
N SER A 81 7.98 11.76 1.84
CA SER A 81 8.45 11.55 0.49
C SER A 81 7.33 11.00 -0.42
N ALA A 82 7.60 10.91 -1.72
CA ALA A 82 6.69 10.21 -2.63
C ALA A 82 6.45 8.76 -2.18
N ASP A 83 7.53 8.07 -1.79
CA ASP A 83 7.50 6.67 -1.37
C ASP A 83 6.60 6.45 -0.15
N ASP A 84 6.54 7.41 0.78
CA ASP A 84 5.65 7.33 1.94
C ASP A 84 4.17 7.38 1.54
N ILE A 85 3.81 8.25 0.58
CA ILE A 85 2.45 8.29 0.03
C ILE A 85 2.14 6.99 -0.71
N GLU A 86 3.08 6.50 -1.52
CA GLU A 86 2.88 5.27 -2.28
C GLU A 86 2.69 4.06 -1.36
N GLY A 87 3.49 3.96 -0.31
CA GLY A 87 3.36 2.94 0.73
C GLY A 87 2.01 3.02 1.45
N TRP A 88 1.58 4.23 1.80
CA TRP A 88 0.29 4.47 2.45
C TRP A 88 -0.90 4.11 1.55
N LEU A 89 -0.88 4.52 0.28
CA LEU A 89 -1.91 4.12 -0.70
C LEU A 89 -1.93 2.59 -0.91
N SER A 90 -0.75 1.98 -1.08
CA SER A 90 -0.60 0.53 -1.27
C SER A 90 -1.14 -0.26 -0.08
N THR A 91 -0.89 0.24 1.13
CA THR A 91 -1.40 -0.32 2.38
C THR A 91 -2.93 -0.32 2.39
N ALA A 92 -3.56 0.82 2.06
CA ALA A 92 -5.02 0.93 1.97
C ALA A 92 -5.61 -0.10 1.00
N TYR A 93 -5.05 -0.20 -0.21
CA TYR A 93 -5.55 -1.12 -1.23
C TYR A 93 -5.39 -2.58 -0.82
N THR A 94 -4.23 -2.92 -0.25
CA THR A 94 -3.92 -4.28 0.19
C THR A 94 -4.86 -4.73 1.31
N TYR A 95 -4.99 -3.93 2.37
CA TYR A 95 -5.85 -4.29 3.50
C TYR A 95 -7.33 -4.25 3.15
N ALA A 96 -7.78 -3.31 2.31
CA ALA A 96 -9.14 -3.31 1.80
C ALA A 96 -9.44 -4.59 1.00
N ALA A 97 -8.52 -5.05 0.14
CA ALA A 97 -8.68 -6.29 -0.61
C ALA A 97 -8.66 -7.54 0.29
N MET A 98 -7.83 -7.57 1.34
CA MET A 98 -7.81 -8.66 2.31
C MET A 98 -9.10 -8.76 3.13
N THR A 99 -9.82 -7.64 3.27
CA THR A 99 -11.04 -7.52 4.07
C THR A 99 -12.27 -7.19 3.22
N ASP A 100 -12.28 -7.60 1.94
CA ASP A 100 -13.36 -7.35 0.99
C ASP A 100 -14.60 -8.22 1.27
N TYR A 101 -15.19 -8.04 2.45
CA TYR A 101 -16.30 -8.84 2.94
C TYR A 101 -17.65 -8.28 2.48
N PRO A 102 -18.66 -9.14 2.29
CA PRO A 102 -20.01 -8.72 1.90
C PRO A 102 -20.79 -8.02 3.03
N THR A 103 -20.19 -7.90 4.21
CA THR A 103 -20.79 -7.30 5.40
C THR A 103 -19.85 -6.24 5.98
N PRO A 104 -20.38 -5.17 6.61
CA PRO A 104 -19.54 -4.22 7.34
C PRO A 104 -18.70 -4.95 8.39
N SER A 105 -17.46 -4.53 8.55
CA SER A 105 -16.54 -5.14 9.51
C SER A 105 -15.67 -4.10 10.18
N ASN A 106 -15.15 -4.43 11.36
CA ASN A 106 -14.22 -3.58 12.10
C ASN A 106 -13.07 -4.44 12.62
N PHE A 107 -12.32 -5.03 11.68
CA PHE A 107 -11.18 -5.91 12.01
C PHE A 107 -9.89 -5.10 12.13
N ILE A 108 -9.41 -4.51 11.03
CA ILE A 108 -8.29 -3.56 11.03
C ILE A 108 -8.80 -2.13 11.18
N ASN A 109 -9.77 -1.75 10.35
CA ASN A 109 -10.45 -0.47 10.41
C ASN A 109 -11.95 -0.71 10.23
N PRO A 110 -12.81 0.24 10.64
CA PRO A 110 -14.23 0.17 10.35
C PRO A 110 -14.44 0.36 8.84
N LEU A 111 -14.87 -0.70 8.16
CA LEU A 111 -15.06 -0.72 6.71
C LEU A 111 -16.51 -1.06 6.36
N PRO A 112 -17.03 -0.48 5.25
CA PRO A 112 -18.33 -0.85 4.72
C PRO A 112 -18.31 -2.25 4.10
N ALA A 113 -19.47 -2.77 3.74
CA ALA A 113 -19.57 -3.94 2.89
C ALA A 113 -18.96 -3.65 1.50
N TYR A 114 -18.17 -4.61 0.98
CA TYR A 114 -17.46 -4.52 -0.29
C TYR A 114 -16.57 -3.27 -0.41
N PRO A 115 -15.57 -3.10 0.48
CA PRO A 115 -14.68 -1.94 0.47
C PRO A 115 -13.99 -1.73 -0.89
N VAL A 116 -13.55 -2.77 -1.61
CA VAL A 116 -12.85 -2.61 -2.90
C VAL A 116 -13.78 -1.97 -3.93
N LYS A 117 -15.03 -2.44 -3.99
CA LYS A 117 -16.06 -1.85 -4.84
C LYS A 117 -16.29 -0.38 -4.50
N LYS A 118 -16.40 -0.03 -3.21
CA LYS A 118 -16.61 1.35 -2.76
C LYS A 118 -15.45 2.27 -3.10
N MET A 119 -14.21 1.76 -3.05
CA MET A 119 -13.02 2.50 -3.48
C MET A 119 -13.05 2.79 -4.98
N CYS A 120 -13.40 1.79 -5.81
CA CYS A 120 -13.50 2.01 -7.26
C CYS A 120 -14.67 2.92 -7.64
N GLU A 121 -15.82 2.84 -6.94
CA GLU A 121 -16.93 3.79 -7.10
C GLU A 121 -16.48 5.24 -6.81
N ALA A 122 -15.59 5.45 -5.82
CA ALA A 122 -15.05 6.77 -5.52
C ALA A 122 -14.11 7.29 -6.63
N ILE A 123 -13.30 6.42 -7.23
CA ILE A 123 -12.41 6.77 -8.35
C ILE A 123 -13.19 7.10 -9.62
N ASP A 124 -14.22 6.30 -9.91
CA ASP A 124 -15.05 6.45 -11.10
C ASP A 124 -16.08 7.58 -10.97
N ASN A 125 -16.18 8.21 -9.79
CA ASN A 125 -17.10 9.30 -9.54
C ASN A 125 -16.83 10.48 -10.48
N PRO A 126 -17.80 10.88 -11.34
CA PRO A 126 -17.61 11.99 -12.28
C PRO A 126 -17.33 13.33 -11.61
N ARG A 127 -17.72 13.51 -10.33
CA ARG A 127 -17.56 14.76 -9.59
C ARG A 127 -16.10 15.14 -9.33
N THR A 128 -15.20 14.16 -9.26
CA THR A 128 -13.75 14.40 -9.12
C THR A 128 -13.12 14.80 -10.46
N GLY A 129 -13.86 14.68 -11.57
CA GLY A 129 -13.45 15.13 -12.89
C GLY A 129 -12.17 14.43 -13.37
N ARG A 130 -11.16 15.25 -13.70
CA ARG A 130 -9.84 14.80 -14.20
C ARG A 130 -8.75 14.82 -13.13
N ASP A 131 -9.08 15.19 -11.89
CA ASP A 131 -8.11 15.24 -10.80
C ASP A 131 -7.84 13.82 -10.28
N THR A 132 -6.67 13.29 -10.62
CA THR A 132 -6.23 11.96 -10.19
C THR A 132 -6.07 11.89 -8.68
N PHE A 133 -5.50 12.92 -8.04
CA PHE A 133 -5.27 12.87 -6.59
C PHE A 133 -6.58 12.95 -5.81
N ALA A 134 -7.55 13.74 -6.26
CA ALA A 134 -8.89 13.75 -5.67
C ALA A 134 -9.59 12.37 -5.76
N LYS A 135 -9.41 11.65 -6.87
CA LYS A 135 -9.91 10.28 -7.05
C LYS A 135 -9.26 9.31 -6.06
N LEU A 136 -7.94 9.35 -5.97
CA LEU A 136 -7.19 8.50 -5.03
C LEU A 136 -7.56 8.81 -3.58
N TYR A 137 -7.66 10.10 -3.22
CA TYR A 137 -8.11 10.54 -1.90
C TYR A 137 -9.49 9.98 -1.57
N GLY A 138 -10.44 10.06 -2.51
CA GLY A 138 -11.77 9.48 -2.34
C GLY A 138 -11.74 7.97 -2.05
N ALA A 139 -10.87 7.23 -2.75
CA ALA A 139 -10.69 5.80 -2.52
C ALA A 139 -10.13 5.50 -1.12
N VAL A 140 -8.98 6.07 -0.77
CA VAL A 140 -8.32 5.76 0.51
C VAL A 140 -9.06 6.32 1.71
N ASN A 141 -9.90 7.35 1.54
CA ASN A 141 -10.80 7.83 2.58
C ASN A 141 -11.84 6.77 2.98
N ILE A 142 -12.20 5.83 2.10
CA ILE A 142 -13.04 4.67 2.47
C ILE A 142 -12.33 3.77 3.47
N TYR A 143 -11.00 3.63 3.37
CA TYR A 143 -10.22 2.77 4.24
C TYR A 143 -9.83 3.45 5.56
N TYR A 144 -9.28 4.66 5.49
CA TYR A 144 -8.71 5.35 6.65
C TYR A 144 -9.70 6.24 7.40
N ASN A 145 -10.79 6.66 6.77
CA ASN A 145 -11.72 7.62 7.37
C ASN A 145 -13.18 7.35 6.99
N HIS A 146 -13.59 6.09 7.10
CA HIS A 146 -14.97 5.69 6.81
C HIS A 146 -15.99 6.40 7.73
N THR A 147 -15.62 6.64 9.00
CA THR A 147 -16.50 7.29 9.99
C THR A 147 -16.53 8.82 9.85
N GLY A 148 -15.53 9.41 9.20
CA GLY A 148 -15.44 10.86 8.98
C GLY A 148 -14.77 11.65 10.11
N ASP A 149 -14.21 10.99 11.11
CA ASP A 149 -13.63 11.63 12.29
C ASP A 149 -12.20 12.17 12.06
N VAL A 150 -11.51 11.69 11.03
CA VAL A 150 -10.11 12.04 10.74
C VAL A 150 -10.04 13.33 9.91
N LYS A 151 -9.33 14.34 10.44
CA LYS A 151 -9.17 15.66 9.80
C LYS A 151 -7.96 15.75 8.87
N CYS A 152 -6.88 15.05 9.22
CA CYS A 152 -5.67 14.92 8.40
C CYS A 152 -5.04 13.55 8.65
N PHE A 153 -4.27 13.05 7.69
CA PHE A 153 -3.59 11.76 7.79
C PHE A 153 -2.14 11.92 8.22
N ASP A 154 -1.76 11.13 9.22
CA ASP A 154 -0.37 10.90 9.59
C ASP A 154 0.07 9.57 8.98
N LEU A 155 0.90 9.67 7.95
CA LEU A 155 1.38 8.52 7.18
C LEU A 155 2.17 7.52 8.05
N SER A 156 2.79 7.97 9.15
CA SER A 156 3.62 7.16 10.04
C SER A 156 2.81 6.43 11.12
N SER A 157 1.71 7.02 11.57
CA SER A 157 0.93 6.53 12.72
C SER A 157 0.00 5.35 12.43
N ASP A 158 -0.37 5.13 11.17
CA ASP A 158 -1.36 4.11 10.80
C ASP A 158 -0.77 2.70 10.69
N PHE A 159 0.56 2.56 10.76
CA PHE A 159 1.22 1.26 10.65
C PHE A 159 1.11 0.40 11.91
N ASP A 160 0.96 0.99 13.11
CA ASP A 160 1.14 0.26 14.37
C ASP A 160 -0.07 0.21 15.32
N LYS A 161 -1.27 0.61 14.86
CA LYS A 161 -2.49 0.51 15.71
C LYS A 161 -2.78 -0.91 16.20
N HIS A 162 -2.27 -1.92 15.48
CA HIS A 162 -2.53 -3.33 15.74
C HIS A 162 -1.29 -4.12 16.18
N GLY A 163 -0.19 -3.44 16.54
CA GLY A 163 1.05 -4.11 16.92
C GLY A 163 1.62 -4.94 15.76
N LEU A 164 1.70 -4.34 14.57
CA LEU A 164 2.21 -5.01 13.37
C LEU A 164 3.72 -4.83 13.23
N ASP A 165 4.30 -3.82 13.87
CA ASP A 165 5.75 -3.61 13.88
C ASP A 165 6.47 -4.78 14.54
N GLU A 166 5.81 -5.38 15.52
CA GLU A 166 6.16 -6.63 16.16
C GLU A 166 6.29 -7.80 15.16
N TRP A 167 5.43 -7.88 14.14
CA TRP A 167 5.52 -8.96 13.17
C TRP A 167 6.85 -8.97 12.42
N SER A 168 7.51 -7.81 12.30
CA SER A 168 8.83 -7.68 11.67
C SER A 168 9.92 -8.52 12.35
N TRP A 169 9.83 -8.78 13.67
CA TRP A 169 10.78 -9.67 14.35
C TRP A 169 10.54 -11.12 13.96
N GLN A 170 9.28 -11.54 13.76
CA GLN A 170 8.94 -12.94 13.46
C GLN A 170 9.44 -13.32 12.07
N VAL A 171 9.26 -12.41 11.11
CA VAL A 171 9.77 -12.55 9.74
C VAL A 171 11.30 -12.61 9.75
N ARG A 172 11.97 -11.79 10.58
CA ARG A 172 13.43 -11.82 10.75
C ARG A 172 13.97 -13.08 11.45
N ILE A 173 13.23 -13.69 12.37
CA ILE A 173 13.68 -14.93 13.04
C ILE A 173 13.59 -16.13 12.08
N ARG A 174 12.51 -16.23 11.28
CA ARG A 174 12.38 -17.28 10.26
C ARG A 174 13.43 -17.18 9.16
N SER A 175 13.95 -15.97 8.88
CA SER A 175 15.05 -15.79 7.95
C SER A 175 16.45 -16.08 8.53
N VAL A 176 16.59 -16.28 9.85
CA VAL A 176 17.86 -16.65 10.51
C VAL A 176 17.90 -18.12 10.99
N GLY A 177 16.75 -18.79 11.08
CA GLY A 177 16.58 -20.12 11.69
C GLY A 177 16.99 -21.37 10.88
N LYS A 178 17.78 -21.27 9.81
CA LYS A 178 18.45 -22.45 9.19
C LYS A 178 19.96 -22.34 9.35
N ARG A 179 20.43 -22.45 10.59
CA ARG A 179 21.80 -22.87 10.90
C ARG A 179 21.70 -23.98 11.93
N ASN A 180 21.75 -25.21 11.43
CA ASN A 180 22.36 -26.37 12.06
C ASN A 180 22.80 -27.31 10.93
#